data_AF-A0AAI8MCT9-F1
#
_entry.id   AF-A0AAI8MCT9-F1
#
_cell.length_a   1.000
_cell.length_b   1.000
_cell.length_c   1.000
_cell.angle_alpha   90.00
_cell.angle_beta   90.00
_cell.angle_gamma   90.00
#
_symmetry.space_group_name_H-M   'P 1'
#
loop_
_entity.id
_entity.type
_entity.pdbx_description
1 polymer ?
#
loop_
_entity_poly.entity_id
_entity_poly.type
_entity_poly.pdbx_seq_one_letter_code
_entity_poly.pdbx_strand_id
1 'polypeptide(L)'
;MHLADYLDEVAGRDCGYGRLDCAILMADWLVRCGWPDPMADRRGTYGTERAYRAAIRSEGGIVASCRRRFAMLGLAETTTPRAGDVTLVLTPFGMRAGRPLCRPTGGISDGEFVSVLAWPRGVVAAPLPIVVAWSVSRG
;
A
#
# COMPACT_ATOMS: atom_id res chain seq x y z
N MET A 1 -13.36 -5.31 13.58
CA MET A 1 -12.90 -5.75 12.23
C MET A 1 -11.43 -6.04 12.35
N HIS A 2 -10.99 -7.27 12.04
CA HIS A 2 -9.60 -7.68 12.23
C HIS A 2 -8.81 -7.58 10.93
N LEU A 3 -7.54 -7.19 11.05
CA LEU A 3 -6.61 -7.12 9.92
C LEU A 3 -6.45 -8.48 9.24
N ALA A 4 -6.37 -9.56 10.02
CA ALA A 4 -6.23 -10.92 9.50
C ALA A 4 -7.34 -11.28 8.51
N ASP A 5 -8.61 -11.05 8.88
CA ASP A 5 -9.77 -11.31 8.02
C ASP A 5 -9.67 -10.56 6.67
N TYR A 6 -9.20 -9.30 6.72
CA TYR A 6 -9.00 -8.50 5.51
C TYR A 6 -7.88 -9.07 4.62
N LEU A 7 -6.75 -9.43 5.21
CA LEU A 7 -5.62 -9.97 4.45
C LEU A 7 -5.96 -11.33 3.83
N ASP A 8 -6.71 -12.18 4.55
CA ASP A 8 -7.19 -13.48 4.06
C ASP A 8 -8.15 -13.31 2.88
N GLU A 9 -9.09 -12.36 2.97
CA GLU A 9 -9.99 -12.05 1.85
C GLU A 9 -9.22 -11.56 0.62
N VAL A 10 -8.23 -10.70 0.83
CA VAL A 10 -7.43 -10.12 -0.26
C VAL A 10 -6.49 -11.14 -0.89
N ALA A 11 -5.99 -12.10 -0.12
CA ALA A 11 -5.13 -13.16 -0.62
C ALA A 11 -5.82 -14.02 -1.70
N GLY A 12 -7.16 -14.15 -1.65
CA GLY A 12 -7.95 -14.87 -2.66
C GLY A 12 -8.30 -14.10 -3.93
N ARG A 13 -7.90 -12.81 -4.05
CA ARG A 13 -8.29 -11.93 -5.16
C ARG A 13 -7.21 -11.85 -6.25
N ASP A 14 -7.64 -11.72 -7.50
CA ASP A 14 -6.74 -11.47 -8.63
C ASP A 14 -6.09 -10.09 -8.53
N CYS A 15 -4.76 -10.08 -8.42
CA CYS A 15 -3.97 -8.85 -8.45
C CYS A 15 -3.99 -8.21 -9.84
N GLY A 16 -4.08 -6.88 -9.89
CA GLY A 16 -4.05 -6.13 -11.14
C GLY A 16 -4.17 -4.63 -10.93
N TYR A 17 -3.52 -3.86 -11.80
CA TYR A 17 -3.57 -2.39 -11.75
C TYR A 17 -5.01 -1.88 -11.82
N GLY A 18 -5.39 -1.05 -10.85
CA GLY A 18 -6.72 -0.45 -10.76
C GLY A 18 -7.80 -1.38 -10.21
N ARG A 19 -7.45 -2.64 -9.91
CA ARG A 19 -8.32 -3.62 -9.23
C ARG A 19 -7.79 -3.94 -7.84
N LEU A 20 -6.71 -4.71 -7.78
CA LEU A 20 -6.00 -5.02 -6.55
C LEU A 20 -4.51 -4.82 -6.81
N ASP A 21 -4.09 -3.58 -6.58
CA ASP A 21 -2.70 -3.17 -6.54
C ASP A 21 -2.37 -2.61 -5.14
N CYS A 22 -1.11 -2.25 -4.91
CA CYS A 22 -0.69 -1.85 -3.56
C CYS A 22 -1.35 -0.55 -3.07
N ALA A 23 -1.81 0.33 -3.98
CA ALA A 23 -2.57 1.52 -3.59
C ALA A 23 -4.01 1.15 -3.21
N ILE A 24 -4.65 0.29 -3.99
CA ILE A 24 -6.00 -0.20 -3.69
C ILE A 24 -6.03 -1.05 -2.42
N LEU A 25 -4.99 -1.88 -2.16
CA LEU A 25 -4.85 -2.62 -0.90
C LEU A 25 -4.94 -1.70 0.33
N MET A 26 -4.18 -0.60 0.34
CA MET A 26 -4.20 0.33 1.46
C MET A 26 -5.52 1.11 1.52
N ALA A 27 -6.05 1.53 0.37
CA ALA A 27 -7.29 2.29 0.29
C ALA A 27 -8.50 1.48 0.78
N ASP A 28 -8.65 0.24 0.32
CA ASP A 28 -9.72 -0.67 0.75
C ASP A 28 -9.63 -0.92 2.27
N TRP A 29 -8.42 -1.10 2.82
CA TRP A 29 -8.21 -1.24 4.27
C TRP A 29 -8.62 0.02 5.05
N LEU A 30 -8.25 1.20 4.59
CA LEU A 30 -8.64 2.45 5.24
C LEU A 30 -10.16 2.63 5.26
N VAL A 31 -10.84 2.31 4.15
CA VAL A 31 -12.32 2.30 4.09
C VAL A 31 -12.91 1.33 5.10
N ARG A 32 -12.33 0.12 5.23
CA ARG A 32 -12.73 -0.87 6.24
C ARG A 32 -12.57 -0.37 7.66
N CYS A 33 -11.55 0.43 7.92
CA CYS A 33 -11.32 1.11 9.19
C CYS A 33 -12.23 2.34 9.40
N GLY A 34 -13.13 2.66 8.47
CA GLY A 34 -14.07 3.78 8.57
C GLY A 34 -13.52 5.13 8.12
N TRP A 35 -12.42 5.14 7.37
CA TRP A 35 -11.91 6.36 6.72
C TRP A 35 -12.55 6.57 5.35
N PRO A 36 -12.66 7.83 4.88
CA PRO A 36 -12.99 8.09 3.48
C PRO A 36 -11.99 7.41 2.53
N ASP A 37 -12.45 7.02 1.35
CA ASP A 37 -11.62 6.32 0.37
C ASP A 37 -10.56 7.26 -0.24
N PRO A 38 -9.25 7.06 0.04
CA PRO A 38 -8.19 7.93 -0.48
C PRO A 38 -7.99 7.78 -1.99
N MET A 39 -8.60 6.79 -2.63
CA MET A 39 -8.47 6.50 -4.06
C MET A 39 -9.77 6.75 -4.84
N ALA A 40 -10.78 7.38 -4.25
CA ALA A 40 -12.09 7.59 -4.87
C ALA A 40 -12.02 8.25 -6.26
N ASP A 41 -11.13 9.23 -6.44
CA ASP A 41 -10.88 9.94 -7.71
C ASP A 41 -10.08 9.13 -8.74
N ARG A 42 -9.49 8.00 -8.32
CA ARG A 42 -8.61 7.17 -9.14
C ARG A 42 -9.21 5.81 -9.50
N ARG A 43 -10.19 5.32 -8.75
CA ARG A 43 -10.86 4.04 -9.05
C ARG A 43 -11.45 4.07 -10.45
N GLY A 44 -11.16 3.03 -11.23
CA GLY A 44 -11.59 2.92 -12.64
C GLY A 44 -10.84 3.82 -13.64
N THR A 45 -9.93 4.68 -13.21
CA THR A 45 -9.21 5.60 -14.13
C THR A 45 -7.98 4.99 -14.79
N TYR A 46 -7.49 3.85 -14.27
CA TYR A 46 -6.37 3.12 -14.84
C TYR A 46 -6.61 1.61 -14.72
N GLY A 47 -6.12 0.86 -15.71
CA GLY A 47 -6.18 -0.61 -15.73
C GLY A 47 -4.89 -1.28 -16.22
N THR A 48 -3.83 -0.49 -16.43
CA THR A 48 -2.54 -0.96 -16.96
C THR A 48 -1.40 -0.36 -16.16
N GLU A 49 -0.25 -1.04 -16.18
CA GLU A 49 0.97 -0.53 -15.53
C GLU A 49 1.38 0.86 -16.05
N ARG A 50 1.28 1.07 -17.36
CA ARG A 50 1.63 2.34 -17.99
C ARG A 50 0.75 3.47 -17.48
N ALA A 51 -0.56 3.25 -17.40
CA ALA A 51 -1.50 4.24 -16.89
C ALA A 51 -1.30 4.51 -15.39
N TYR A 52 -1.08 3.45 -14.60
CA TYR A 52 -0.71 3.58 -13.18
C TYR A 52 0.55 4.42 -12.99
N ARG A 53 1.62 4.13 -13.73
CA ARG A 53 2.88 4.89 -13.66
C ARG A 53 2.71 6.35 -14.07
N ALA A 54 1.87 6.63 -15.06
CA ALA A 54 1.54 8.00 -15.45
C ALA A 54 0.79 8.74 -14.33
N ALA A 55 -0.22 8.09 -13.72
CA ALA A 55 -0.97 8.65 -12.60
C ALA A 55 -0.05 8.96 -11.41
N ILE A 56 0.76 8.00 -10.97
CA ILE A 56 1.71 8.20 -9.86
C ILE A 56 2.74 9.28 -10.19
N ARG A 57 3.24 9.35 -11.43
CA ARG A 57 4.16 10.42 -11.85
C ARG A 57 3.52 11.80 -11.77
N SER A 58 2.25 11.92 -12.19
CA SER A 58 1.49 13.19 -12.09
C SER A 58 1.30 13.65 -10.64
N GLU A 59 1.41 12.74 -9.67
CA GLU A 59 1.31 13.02 -8.24
C GLU A 59 2.67 13.20 -7.56
N GLY A 60 3.77 13.29 -8.32
CA GLY A 60 5.12 13.45 -7.79
C GLY A 60 5.77 12.17 -7.27
N GLY A 61 5.22 11.01 -7.64
CA GLY A 61 5.67 9.69 -7.18
C GLY A 61 4.81 9.15 -6.02
N ILE A 62 4.97 7.86 -5.73
CA ILE A 62 4.06 7.16 -4.79
C ILE A 62 4.17 7.67 -3.35
N VAL A 63 5.37 8.06 -2.91
CA VAL A 63 5.56 8.62 -1.57
C VAL A 63 4.82 9.95 -1.42
N ALA A 64 4.98 10.87 -2.38
CA ALA A 64 4.28 12.16 -2.38
C ALA A 64 2.76 11.99 -2.51
N SER A 65 2.32 11.05 -3.37
CA SER A 65 0.93 10.67 -3.53
C SER A 65 0.30 10.22 -2.20
N CYS A 66 0.90 9.23 -1.53
CA CYS A 66 0.41 8.73 -0.24
C CYS A 66 0.42 9.80 0.84
N ARG A 67 1.50 10.59 0.97
CA ARG A 67 1.57 11.70 1.94
C ARG A 67 0.41 12.67 1.78
N ARG A 68 0.20 13.14 0.55
CA ARG A 68 -0.89 14.08 0.24
C ARG A 68 -2.25 13.47 0.54
N ARG A 69 -2.52 12.25 0.05
CA ARG A 69 -3.82 11.58 0.17
C ARG A 69 -4.14 11.24 1.63
N PHE A 70 -3.17 10.74 2.40
CA PHE A 70 -3.36 10.38 3.80
C PHE A 70 -3.43 11.60 4.72
N ALA A 71 -2.71 12.68 4.40
CA ALA A 71 -2.89 13.96 5.11
C ALA A 71 -4.30 14.54 4.92
N MET A 72 -4.91 14.41 3.73
CA MET A 72 -6.31 14.81 3.51
C MET A 72 -7.32 14.00 4.33
N LEU A 73 -6.96 12.78 4.73
CA LEU A 73 -7.75 11.96 5.65
C LEU A 73 -7.47 12.30 7.13
N GLY A 74 -6.44 13.09 7.42
CA GLY A 74 -6.02 13.38 8.81
C GLY A 74 -5.14 12.29 9.44
N LEU A 75 -4.59 11.35 8.66
CA LEU A 75 -3.66 10.35 9.17
C LEU A 75 -2.30 10.98 9.46
N ALA A 76 -1.70 10.65 10.60
CA ALA A 76 -0.38 11.13 11.01
C ALA A 76 0.71 10.12 10.64
N GLU A 77 1.87 10.62 10.15
CA GLU A 77 3.06 9.78 10.00
C GLU A 77 3.54 9.27 11.37
N THR A 78 4.00 8.02 11.43
CA THR A 78 4.53 7.39 12.65
C THR A 78 5.85 6.68 12.37
N THR A 79 6.72 6.65 13.38
CA THR A 79 7.97 5.88 13.38
C THR A 79 7.83 4.53 14.08
N THR A 80 6.70 4.29 14.75
CA THR A 80 6.40 3.06 15.50
C THR A 80 5.07 2.47 15.01
N PRO A 81 5.02 1.96 13.77
CA PRO A 81 3.79 1.41 13.20
C PRO A 81 3.30 0.23 14.02
N ARG A 82 1.98 0.16 14.18
CA ARG A 82 1.28 -0.93 14.86
C ARG A 82 0.50 -1.77 13.86
N ALA A 83 -0.02 -2.89 14.34
CA ALA A 83 -0.93 -3.71 13.57
C ALA A 83 -2.09 -2.87 13.01
N GLY A 84 -2.26 -2.90 11.69
CA GLY A 84 -3.27 -2.14 10.95
C GLY A 84 -2.80 -0.80 10.42
N ASP A 85 -1.61 -0.33 10.75
CA ASP A 85 -1.07 0.91 10.17
C ASP A 85 -0.65 0.69 8.71
N VAL A 86 -0.91 1.68 7.86
CA VAL A 86 -0.53 1.62 6.43
C VAL A 86 0.91 2.08 6.26
N THR A 87 1.65 1.45 5.35
CA THR A 87 3.07 1.70 5.17
C THR A 87 3.47 1.77 3.69
N LEU A 88 4.54 2.50 3.41
CA LEU A 88 5.34 2.31 2.21
C LEU A 88 6.64 1.63 2.61
N VAL A 89 6.96 0.53 1.95
CA VAL A 89 8.19 -0.25 2.19
C VAL A 89 8.99 -0.45 0.91
N LEU A 90 10.28 -0.73 1.04
CA LEU A 90 11.12 -1.10 -0.10
C LEU A 90 10.98 -2.59 -0.41
N THR A 91 10.35 -2.92 -1.54
CA THR A 91 10.26 -4.30 -2.05
C THR A 91 11.20 -4.52 -3.22
N PRO A 92 11.89 -5.67 -3.29
CA PRO A 92 12.67 -6.05 -4.45
C PRO A 92 11.74 -6.37 -5.63
N PHE A 93 12.07 -5.87 -6.82
CA PHE A 93 11.31 -6.14 -8.05
C PHE A 93 12.17 -6.68 -9.19
N GLY A 94 13.49 -6.75 -9.01
CA GLY A 94 14.43 -7.24 -10.01
C GLY A 94 15.86 -7.25 -9.50
N MET A 95 16.78 -7.68 -10.35
CA MET A 95 18.21 -7.73 -10.07
C MET A 95 18.99 -6.95 -11.13
N ARG A 96 20.01 -6.20 -10.71
CA ARG A 96 20.95 -5.54 -11.62
C ARG A 96 22.37 -5.68 -11.08
N ALA A 97 23.26 -6.29 -11.86
CA ALA A 97 24.65 -6.54 -11.49
C ALA A 97 24.80 -7.20 -10.08
N GLY A 98 23.99 -8.23 -9.81
CA GLY A 98 24.01 -8.93 -8.52
C GLY A 98 23.37 -8.18 -7.35
N ARG A 99 22.83 -6.98 -7.56
CA ARG A 99 22.16 -6.19 -6.51
C ARG A 99 20.65 -6.15 -6.73
N PRO A 100 19.83 -6.27 -5.66
CA PRO A 100 18.39 -6.13 -5.76
C PRO A 100 18.02 -4.69 -6.12
N LEU A 101 17.14 -4.54 -7.10
CA LEU A 101 16.47 -3.29 -7.38
C LEU A 101 15.20 -3.22 -6.53
N CYS A 102 15.11 -2.21 -5.69
CA CYS A 102 13.97 -2.01 -4.81
C CYS A 102 13.12 -0.83 -5.25
N ARG A 103 11.82 -0.87 -4.95
CA ARG A 103 10.89 0.24 -5.16
C ARG A 103 9.96 0.41 -3.95
N PRO A 104 9.51 1.64 -3.65
CA PRO A 104 8.47 1.84 -2.66
C PRO A 104 7.18 1.13 -3.08
N THR A 105 6.58 0.39 -2.15
CA THR A 105 5.36 -0.39 -2.35
C THR A 105 4.46 -0.23 -1.12
N GLY A 106 3.17 -0.06 -1.35
CA GLY A 106 2.16 -0.01 -0.29
C GLY A 106 1.99 -1.35 0.42
N GLY A 107 1.84 -1.28 1.74
CA GLY A 107 1.57 -2.41 2.60
C GLY A 107 0.83 -2.01 3.86
N ILE A 108 0.53 -3.02 4.68
CA ILE A 108 -0.11 -2.84 5.98
C ILE A 108 0.76 -3.55 7.01
N SER A 109 1.11 -2.86 8.09
CA SER A 109 1.91 -3.43 9.16
C SER A 109 1.07 -4.35 10.04
N ASP A 110 1.65 -5.44 10.51
CA ASP A 110 1.11 -6.25 11.61
C ASP A 110 1.82 -5.96 12.96
N GLY A 111 2.73 -4.98 12.97
CA GLY A 111 3.59 -4.62 14.10
C GLY A 111 5.01 -5.16 14.03
N GLU A 112 5.26 -6.26 13.31
CA GLU A 112 6.58 -6.89 13.16
C GLU A 112 6.98 -7.02 11.68
N PHE A 113 6.04 -7.43 10.85
CA PHE A 113 6.13 -7.56 9.41
C PHE A 113 5.23 -6.54 8.71
N VAL A 114 5.39 -6.48 7.38
CA VAL A 114 4.52 -5.73 6.51
C VAL A 114 3.94 -6.66 5.45
N SER A 115 2.62 -6.70 5.38
CA SER A 115 1.86 -7.39 4.34
C SER A 115 1.82 -6.53 3.08
N VAL A 116 2.37 -7.05 1.99
CA VAL A 116 2.39 -6.40 0.66
C VAL A 116 1.81 -7.33 -0.40
N LEU A 117 1.33 -6.77 -1.50
CA LEU A 117 1.00 -7.57 -2.68
C LEU A 117 2.26 -7.93 -3.45
N ALA A 118 2.49 -9.24 -3.63
CA ALA A 118 3.60 -9.81 -4.36
C ALA A 118 3.08 -10.71 -5.48
N TRP A 119 2.76 -10.15 -6.65
CA TRP A 119 2.31 -10.96 -7.79
C TRP A 119 3.40 -11.95 -8.26
N PRO A 120 3.06 -13.22 -8.58
CA PRO A 120 1.74 -13.87 -8.56
C PRO A 120 1.37 -14.55 -7.23
N ARG A 121 2.12 -14.35 -6.15
CA ARG A 121 1.96 -15.01 -4.84
C ARG A 121 0.84 -14.45 -3.95
N GLY A 122 0.15 -13.39 -4.36
CA GLY A 122 -0.89 -12.74 -3.55
C GLY A 122 -0.31 -11.86 -2.45
N VAL A 123 -0.87 -11.93 -1.24
CA VAL A 123 -0.40 -11.16 -0.07
C VAL A 123 0.75 -11.91 0.60
N VAL A 124 1.86 -11.22 0.87
CA VAL A 124 3.02 -11.77 1.57
C VAL A 124 3.40 -10.84 2.71
N ALA A 125 3.57 -11.39 3.91
CA ALA A 125 4.15 -10.70 5.06
C ALA A 125 5.67 -10.93 5.09
N ALA A 126 6.45 -9.87 5.22
CA ALA A 126 7.91 -9.94 5.32
C ALA A 126 8.49 -8.77 6.12
N PRO A 127 9.70 -8.93 6.71
CA PRO A 127 10.37 -7.85 7.42
C PRO A 127 11.02 -6.92 6.39
N LEU A 128 10.27 -5.90 5.98
CA LEU A 128 10.66 -5.00 4.90
C LEU A 128 11.07 -3.62 5.43
N PRO A 129 12.09 -2.96 4.86
CA PRO A 129 12.48 -1.62 5.27
C PRO A 129 11.35 -0.62 5.02
N ILE A 130 10.88 0.02 6.10
CA ILE A 130 9.83 1.03 6.05
C ILE A 130 10.42 2.35 5.56
N VAL A 131 9.82 2.90 4.50
CA VAL A 131 10.11 4.25 3.99
C VAL A 131 9.33 5.29 4.78
N VAL A 132 8.04 5.01 5.03
CA VAL A 132 7.12 5.85 5.82
C VAL A 132 5.92 5.00 6.23
N ALA A 133 5.34 5.31 7.39
CA ALA A 133 4.13 4.68 7.91
C ALA A 133 3.15 5.73 8.42
N TRP A 134 1.86 5.40 8.44
CA TRP A 134 0.81 6.27 8.97
C TRP A 134 -0.08 5.52 9.94
N SER A 135 -0.39 6.17 11.07
CA SER A 135 -1.24 5.56 12.07
C SER A 135 -2.71 5.61 11.66
N VAL A 136 -3.34 4.44 11.62
CA VAL A 136 -4.76 4.26 11.24
C VAL A 136 -5.67 4.28 12.47
N SER A 137 -5.09 4.06 13.65
CA SER A 137 -5.79 4.17 14.93
C SER A 137 -6.22 5.62 15.15
N ARG A 138 -7.51 5.85 15.40
CA ARG A 138 -7.94 7.15 15.93
C ARG A 138 -7.40 7.27 17.35
N GLY A 139 -6.55 8.26 17.57
CA GLY A 139 -6.15 8.66 18.92
C GLY A 139 -7.34 9.13 19.75
#